data_AF-A0A139AC00-F1
#
_entry.id   AF-A0A139AC00-F1
#
_cell.length_a   1.000
_cell.length_b   1.000
_cell.length_c   1.000
_cell.angle_alpha   90.00
_cell.angle_beta   90.00
_cell.angle_gamma   90.00
#
_symmetry.space_group_name_H-M   'P 1'
#
loop_
_entity.id
_entity.type
_entity.pdbx_description
1 polymer ?
#
loop_
_entity_poly.entity_id
_entity_poly.type
_entity_poly.pdbx_seq_one_letter_code
_entity_poly.pdbx_strand_id
1 'polypeptide(L)'
;MVITADALERAQTLYLVKRFDEALKICEEAFLDPELRSQEGFLRFYLELCYRAGKGQALERITTTFPNPAQLPGDVVVFLLQLKIKNKEYAQAKGFAENWLGSCTDDYVRAVMASREPQTTVYEQVTELYVLHILPRLSDFELASEFLHYNDILQPARKAIYDRSLNLVQTQYEALAKVEAAAAAAREGERVRREASRRLEEGAKEGRLSKRTSTAPASAASQSPAEKPQADPSKSEPRDAGKSSPASGLSVRTEGEFVIMGFGGTSLRFHKHFLMSIPAILFAVWGLLTAVRRYRARIVEFTNRVTGSMARMASVAMSPQSF
;
A
#
# COMPACT_ATOMS: atom_id res chain seq x y z
N MET A 1 -33.28 -20.47 23.24
CA MET A 1 -32.24 -20.10 22.25
C MET A 1 -32.86 -19.42 21.02
N VAL A 2 -33.63 -18.33 21.20
CA VAL A 2 -34.21 -17.54 20.08
C VAL A 2 -33.51 -16.17 19.94
N ILE A 3 -32.64 -15.84 20.90
CA ILE A 3 -32.03 -14.50 21.03
C ILE A 3 -30.93 -14.26 19.97
N THR A 4 -30.43 -15.30 19.32
CA THR A 4 -29.24 -15.26 18.47
C THR A 4 -29.49 -14.65 17.09
N ALA A 5 -30.61 -14.98 16.44
CA ALA A 5 -30.97 -14.41 15.14
C ALA A 5 -31.32 -12.92 15.25
N ASP A 6 -32.09 -12.54 16.28
CA ASP A 6 -32.46 -11.15 16.55
C ASP A 6 -31.24 -10.27 16.86
N ALA A 7 -30.26 -10.80 17.60
CA ALA A 7 -29.02 -10.08 17.89
C ALA A 7 -28.21 -9.75 16.62
N LEU A 8 -28.08 -10.70 15.70
CA LEU A 8 -27.36 -10.48 14.44
C LEU A 8 -28.07 -9.46 13.55
N GLU A 9 -29.39 -9.57 13.40
CA GLU A 9 -30.20 -8.62 12.61
C GLU A 9 -30.12 -7.20 13.18
N ARG A 10 -30.20 -7.06 14.51
CA ARG A 10 -30.00 -5.78 15.20
C ARG A 10 -28.60 -5.21 14.99
N ALA A 11 -27.57 -6.04 15.09
CA ALA A 11 -26.19 -5.60 14.86
C ALA A 11 -25.97 -5.15 13.41
N GLN A 12 -26.55 -5.86 12.44
CA GLN A 12 -26.53 -5.47 11.03
C GLN A 12 -27.28 -4.14 10.80
N THR A 13 -28.43 -3.94 11.44
CA THR A 13 -29.19 -2.69 11.37
C THR A 13 -28.37 -1.52 11.91
N LEU A 14 -27.73 -1.68 13.07
CA LEU A 14 -26.85 -0.66 13.65
C LEU A 14 -25.62 -0.38 12.77
N TYR A 15 -25.06 -1.42 12.13
CA TYR A 15 -23.97 -1.28 11.16
C TYR A 15 -24.39 -0.41 9.97
N LEU A 16 -25.59 -0.60 9.42
CA LEU A 16 -26.11 0.21 8.31
C LEU A 16 -26.29 1.69 8.69
N VAL A 17 -26.68 1.96 9.94
CA VAL A 17 -26.81 3.32 10.49
C VAL A 17 -25.45 3.88 10.97
N LYS A 18 -24.34 3.17 10.73
CA LYS A 18 -22.97 3.54 11.12
C LYS A 18 -22.74 3.69 12.64
N ARG A 19 -23.57 3.03 13.46
CA ARG A 19 -23.39 2.94 14.93
C ARG A 19 -22.51 1.74 15.27
N PHE A 20 -21.24 1.79 14.83
CA PHE A 20 -20.35 0.64 14.88
C PHE A 20 -20.04 0.15 16.29
N ASP A 21 -19.87 1.04 17.27
CA ASP A 21 -19.58 0.65 18.65
C ASP A 21 -20.71 -0.16 19.30
N GLU A 22 -21.95 0.21 19.02
CA GLU A 22 -23.13 -0.48 19.54
C GLU A 22 -23.38 -1.81 18.84
N ALA A 23 -23.24 -1.84 17.51
CA ALA A 23 -23.27 -3.07 16.76
C ALA A 23 -22.19 -4.03 17.28
N LEU A 24 -21.00 -3.51 17.56
CA LEU A 24 -19.88 -4.31 18.03
C LEU A 24 -20.13 -4.89 19.41
N LYS A 25 -20.72 -4.10 20.33
CA LYS A 25 -21.11 -4.60 21.64
C LYS A 25 -22.07 -5.79 21.53
N ILE A 26 -23.08 -5.71 20.66
CA ILE A 26 -24.02 -6.82 20.42
C ILE A 26 -23.28 -8.04 19.85
N CYS A 27 -22.38 -7.83 18.87
CA CYS A 27 -21.60 -8.93 18.31
C CYS A 27 -20.62 -9.53 19.31
N GLU A 28 -20.05 -8.77 20.23
CA GLU A 28 -19.17 -9.29 21.29
C GLU A 28 -19.93 -10.19 22.27
N GLU A 29 -21.15 -9.80 22.65
CA GLU A 29 -22.04 -10.65 23.46
C GLU A 29 -22.42 -11.93 22.69
N ALA A 30 -22.74 -11.81 21.40
CA ALA A 30 -23.06 -12.92 20.52
C ALA A 30 -21.86 -13.85 20.23
N PHE A 31 -20.63 -13.32 20.23
CA PHE A 31 -19.40 -14.10 19.97
C PHE A 31 -19.11 -15.12 21.07
N LEU A 32 -19.68 -14.95 22.27
CA LEU A 32 -19.57 -15.94 23.34
C LEU A 32 -20.34 -17.24 23.02
N ASP A 33 -21.30 -17.20 22.10
CA ASP A 33 -22.07 -18.36 21.68
C ASP A 33 -21.28 -19.19 20.65
N PRO A 34 -20.94 -20.46 20.94
CA PRO A 34 -20.26 -21.34 19.99
C PRO A 34 -21.05 -21.58 18.70
N GLU A 35 -22.38 -21.64 18.76
CA GLU A 35 -23.21 -21.91 17.57
C GLU A 35 -23.13 -20.76 16.57
N LEU A 36 -23.16 -19.51 17.06
CA LEU A 36 -23.00 -18.33 16.22
C LEU A 36 -21.58 -18.22 15.65
N ARG A 37 -20.56 -18.59 16.43
CA ARG A 37 -19.17 -18.63 15.93
C ARG A 37 -18.99 -19.59 14.76
N SER A 38 -19.76 -20.66 14.70
CA SER A 38 -19.72 -21.62 13.59
C SER A 38 -20.48 -21.15 12.35
N GLN A 39 -21.22 -20.03 12.40
CA GLN A 39 -21.92 -19.50 11.23
C GLN A 39 -20.95 -18.76 10.29
N GLU A 40 -20.91 -19.20 9.03
CA GLU A 40 -19.97 -18.73 7.99
C GLU A 40 -19.96 -17.20 7.82
N GLY A 41 -21.11 -16.54 7.93
CA GLY A 41 -21.22 -15.09 7.79
C GLY A 41 -20.90 -14.29 9.06
N PHE A 42 -21.03 -14.89 10.24
CA PHE A 42 -20.94 -14.16 11.52
C PHE A 42 -19.51 -13.69 11.79
N LEU A 43 -18.53 -14.58 11.68
CA LEU A 43 -17.12 -14.25 11.94
C LEU A 43 -16.60 -13.15 11.01
N ARG A 44 -16.96 -13.22 9.73
CA ARG A 44 -16.61 -12.20 8.75
C ARG A 44 -17.26 -10.86 9.08
N PHE A 45 -18.55 -10.86 9.41
CA PHE A 45 -19.26 -9.64 9.79
C PHE A 45 -18.66 -9.02 11.07
N TYR A 46 -18.39 -9.84 12.07
CA TYR A 46 -17.73 -9.42 13.31
C TYR A 46 -16.36 -8.78 13.03
N LEU A 47 -15.54 -9.40 12.18
CA LEU A 47 -14.23 -8.87 11.80
C LEU A 47 -14.30 -7.53 11.07
N GLU A 48 -15.19 -7.40 10.08
CA GLU A 48 -15.39 -6.13 9.36
C GLU A 48 -15.82 -5.03 10.34
N LEU A 49 -16.73 -5.35 11.26
CA LEU A 49 -17.21 -4.42 12.26
C LEU A 49 -16.11 -3.96 13.23
N CYS A 50 -15.26 -4.88 13.68
CA CYS A 50 -14.11 -4.56 14.51
C CYS A 50 -13.11 -3.65 13.79
N TYR A 51 -12.85 -3.93 12.51
CA TYR A 51 -12.00 -3.10 11.67
C TYR A 51 -12.57 -1.68 11.51
N ARG A 52 -13.89 -1.56 11.27
CA ARG A 52 -14.58 -0.26 11.13
C ARG A 52 -14.63 0.53 12.42
N ALA A 53 -14.76 -0.14 13.56
CA ALA A 53 -14.74 0.49 14.88
C ALA A 53 -13.32 0.90 15.33
N GLY A 54 -12.27 0.55 14.56
CA GLY A 54 -10.88 0.85 14.93
C GLY A 54 -10.38 0.06 16.15
N LYS A 55 -11.07 -1.01 16.55
CA LYS A 55 -10.71 -1.83 17.71
C LYS A 55 -9.78 -2.98 17.30
N GLY A 56 -8.47 -2.69 17.26
CA GLY A 56 -7.44 -3.69 16.93
C GLY A 56 -7.43 -4.94 17.82
N GLN A 57 -7.95 -4.84 19.05
CA GLN A 57 -8.02 -5.95 20.02
C GLN A 57 -8.88 -7.14 19.55
N ALA A 58 -9.81 -6.93 18.62
CA ALA A 58 -10.66 -8.01 18.15
C ALA A 58 -9.90 -9.04 17.29
N LEU A 59 -8.86 -8.60 16.58
CA LEU A 59 -7.98 -9.49 15.83
C LEU A 59 -7.32 -10.49 16.78
N GLU A 60 -6.78 -9.97 17.89
CA GLU A 60 -6.16 -10.77 18.94
C GLU A 60 -7.16 -11.79 19.50
N ARG A 61 -8.38 -11.36 19.83
CA ARG A 61 -9.45 -12.26 20.31
C ARG A 61 -9.75 -13.42 19.35
N ILE A 62 -9.81 -13.17 18.05
CA ILE A 62 -10.06 -14.26 17.09
C ILE A 62 -8.87 -15.20 17.02
N THR A 63 -7.64 -14.67 16.98
CA THR A 63 -6.44 -15.51 16.98
C THR A 63 -6.25 -16.31 18.26
N THR A 64 -6.68 -15.80 19.42
CA THR A 64 -6.66 -16.55 20.69
C THR A 64 -7.78 -17.58 20.77
N THR A 65 -8.94 -17.28 20.18
CA THR A 65 -10.09 -18.20 20.19
C THR A 65 -9.90 -19.36 19.20
N PHE A 66 -9.29 -19.07 18.04
CA PHE A 66 -9.01 -20.02 16.98
C PHE A 66 -7.50 -20.09 16.76
N PRO A 67 -6.77 -20.80 17.66
CA PRO A 67 -5.31 -20.90 17.55
C PRO A 67 -4.87 -21.63 16.27
N ASN A 68 -5.73 -22.50 15.73
CA ASN A 68 -5.50 -23.15 14.46
C ASN A 68 -6.30 -22.42 13.34
N PRO A 69 -5.63 -21.78 12.37
CA PRO A 69 -6.26 -21.13 11.23
C PRO A 69 -7.14 -22.06 10.39
N ALA A 70 -6.88 -23.38 10.40
CA ALA A 70 -7.66 -24.37 9.67
C ALA A 70 -9.13 -24.46 10.11
N GLN A 71 -9.43 -24.01 11.34
CA GLN A 71 -10.78 -23.98 11.86
C GLN A 71 -11.59 -22.78 11.35
N LEU A 72 -10.92 -21.81 10.71
CA LEU A 72 -11.56 -20.60 10.23
C LEU A 72 -12.10 -20.78 8.81
N PRO A 73 -13.26 -20.18 8.49
CA PRO A 73 -13.70 -20.06 7.11
C PRO A 73 -12.63 -19.40 6.23
N GLY A 74 -12.54 -19.84 4.98
CA GLY A 74 -11.51 -19.37 4.05
C GLY A 74 -11.53 -17.87 3.79
N ASP A 75 -12.73 -17.27 3.70
CA ASP A 75 -12.89 -15.83 3.49
C ASP A 75 -12.49 -15.01 4.73
N VAL A 76 -12.71 -15.55 5.93
CA VAL A 76 -12.20 -15.00 7.19
C VAL A 76 -10.67 -15.01 7.20
N VAL A 77 -10.03 -16.09 6.73
CA VAL A 77 -8.57 -16.21 6.63
C VAL A 77 -8.01 -15.13 5.68
N VAL A 78 -8.60 -14.97 4.50
CA VAL A 78 -8.21 -13.92 3.54
C VAL A 78 -8.32 -12.53 4.19
N PHE A 79 -9.41 -12.24 4.89
CA PHE A 79 -9.60 -10.96 5.57
C PHE A 79 -8.55 -10.71 6.66
N LEU A 80 -8.27 -11.71 7.49
CA LEU A 80 -7.25 -11.64 8.54
C LEU A 80 -5.85 -11.38 7.96
N LEU A 81 -5.48 -12.06 6.87
CA LEU A 81 -4.21 -11.82 6.18
C LEU A 81 -4.13 -10.38 5.64
N GLN A 82 -5.20 -9.89 5.00
CA GLN A 82 -5.26 -8.50 4.53
C GLN A 82 -5.11 -7.49 5.69
N LEU A 83 -5.71 -7.77 6.85
CA LEU A 83 -5.58 -6.92 8.03
C LEU A 83 -4.14 -6.92 8.57
N LYS A 84 -3.52 -8.09 8.69
CA LYS A 84 -2.11 -8.21 9.11
C LYS A 84 -1.15 -7.50 8.16
N ILE A 85 -1.37 -7.63 6.85
CA ILE A 85 -0.62 -6.90 5.81
C ILE A 85 -0.79 -5.39 5.98
N LYS A 86 -2.02 -4.90 6.19
CA LYS A 86 -2.28 -3.48 6.44
C LYS A 86 -1.59 -2.95 7.70
N ASN A 87 -1.52 -3.77 8.75
CA ASN A 87 -0.82 -3.45 9.99
C ASN A 87 0.71 -3.61 9.90
N LYS A 88 1.24 -4.01 8.73
CA LYS A 88 2.67 -4.31 8.51
C LYS A 88 3.19 -5.47 9.38
N GLU A 89 2.30 -6.37 9.84
CA GLU A 89 2.62 -7.56 10.63
C GLU A 89 3.05 -8.74 9.72
N TYR A 90 3.98 -8.52 8.78
CA TYR A 90 4.29 -9.49 7.72
C TYR A 90 4.80 -10.84 8.23
N ALA A 91 5.62 -10.85 9.29
CA ALA A 91 6.12 -12.10 9.88
C ALA A 91 5.00 -12.95 10.49
N GLN A 92 4.02 -12.32 11.16
CA GLN A 92 2.85 -13.03 11.67
C GLN A 92 1.93 -13.47 10.54
N ALA A 93 1.78 -12.65 9.49
CA ALA A 93 1.00 -13.01 8.31
C ALA A 93 1.59 -14.22 7.58
N LYS A 94 2.94 -14.31 7.48
CA LYS A 94 3.67 -15.47 6.92
C LYS A 94 3.31 -16.74 7.68
N GLY A 95 3.56 -16.76 8.99
CA GLY A 95 3.26 -17.95 9.81
C GLY A 95 1.78 -18.32 9.80
N PHE A 96 0.87 -17.34 9.75
CA PHE A 96 -0.56 -17.58 9.65
C PHE A 96 -0.97 -18.21 8.29
N ALA A 97 -0.43 -17.70 7.19
CA ALA A 97 -0.67 -18.23 5.85
C ALA A 97 -0.09 -19.65 5.68
N GLU A 98 1.16 -19.87 6.11
CA GLU A 98 1.82 -21.18 6.06
C GLU A 98 1.05 -22.23 6.88
N ASN A 99 0.62 -21.87 8.09
CA ASN A 99 -0.17 -22.76 8.94
C ASN A 99 -1.53 -23.10 8.31
N TRP A 100 -2.21 -22.13 7.71
CA TRP A 100 -3.47 -22.39 7.01
C TRP A 100 -3.27 -23.28 5.77
N LEU A 101 -2.30 -22.94 4.90
CA LEU A 101 -1.98 -23.71 3.70
C LEU A 101 -1.56 -25.14 4.02
N GLY A 102 -0.76 -25.33 5.08
CA GLY A 102 -0.33 -26.64 5.57
C GLY A 102 -1.42 -27.45 6.27
N SER A 103 -2.54 -26.82 6.62
CA SER A 103 -3.66 -27.48 7.30
C SER A 103 -4.85 -27.77 6.38
N CYS A 104 -4.76 -27.44 5.09
CA CYS A 104 -5.76 -27.82 4.09
C CYS A 104 -5.91 -29.34 4.03
N THR A 105 -7.14 -29.86 4.18
CA THR A 105 -7.42 -31.29 4.09
C THR A 105 -7.36 -31.80 2.65
N ASP A 106 -7.10 -33.10 2.46
CA ASP A 106 -7.11 -33.72 1.12
C ASP A 106 -8.42 -33.50 0.36
N ASP A 107 -9.55 -33.49 1.07
CA ASP A 107 -10.87 -33.21 0.48
C ASP A 107 -10.98 -31.76 0.00
N TYR A 108 -10.45 -30.80 0.77
CA TYR A 108 -10.38 -29.40 0.36
C TYR A 108 -9.49 -29.24 -0.87
N VAL A 109 -8.29 -29.84 -0.85
CA VAL A 109 -7.35 -29.81 -1.97
C VAL A 109 -7.98 -30.42 -3.23
N ARG A 110 -8.69 -31.55 -3.09
CA ARG A 110 -9.43 -32.17 -4.20
C ARG A 110 -10.53 -31.26 -4.74
N ALA A 111 -11.24 -30.52 -3.87
CA ALA A 111 -12.24 -29.55 -4.29
C ALA A 111 -11.62 -28.38 -5.06
N VAL A 112 -10.48 -27.85 -4.60
CA VAL A 112 -9.74 -26.78 -5.28
C VAL A 112 -9.25 -27.21 -6.66
N MET A 113 -8.66 -28.40 -6.77
CA MET A 113 -8.19 -28.95 -8.06
C MET A 113 -9.33 -29.22 -9.03
N ALA A 114 -10.52 -29.56 -8.52
CA ALA A 114 -11.75 -29.70 -9.30
C ALA A 114 -12.43 -28.36 -9.65
N SER A 115 -11.76 -27.23 -9.37
CA SER A 115 -12.27 -25.87 -9.61
C SER A 115 -13.63 -25.62 -8.96
N ARG A 116 -13.86 -26.16 -7.75
CA ARG A 116 -15.10 -25.93 -7.00
C ARG A 116 -15.03 -24.60 -6.27
N GLU A 117 -15.98 -23.74 -6.58
CA GLU A 117 -16.20 -22.51 -5.82
C GLU A 117 -16.97 -22.81 -4.52
N PRO A 118 -16.67 -22.10 -3.41
CA PRO A 118 -15.73 -20.98 -3.29
C PRO A 118 -14.27 -21.36 -2.98
N GLN A 119 -13.97 -22.65 -2.80
CA GLN A 119 -12.68 -23.12 -2.28
C GLN A 119 -11.51 -22.71 -3.18
N THR A 120 -11.68 -22.82 -4.50
CA THR A 120 -10.66 -22.42 -5.47
C THR A 120 -10.33 -20.92 -5.34
N THR A 121 -11.33 -20.04 -5.33
CA THR A 121 -11.12 -18.59 -5.17
C THR A 121 -10.41 -18.27 -3.86
N VAL A 122 -10.81 -18.88 -2.75
CA VAL A 122 -10.16 -18.65 -1.44
C VAL A 122 -8.69 -19.05 -1.49
N TYR A 123 -8.39 -20.25 -1.99
CA TYR A 123 -7.03 -20.76 -2.04
C TYR A 123 -6.13 -19.90 -2.95
N GLU A 124 -6.65 -19.48 -4.11
CA GLU A 124 -5.98 -18.53 -5.00
C GLU A 124 -5.70 -17.21 -4.27
N GLN A 125 -6.67 -16.65 -3.55
CA GLN A 125 -6.51 -15.39 -2.81
C GLN A 125 -5.48 -15.48 -1.68
N VAL A 126 -5.51 -16.56 -0.88
CA VAL A 126 -4.52 -16.77 0.18
C VAL A 126 -3.11 -16.90 -0.43
N THR A 127 -2.99 -17.66 -1.51
CA THR A 127 -1.72 -17.85 -2.21
C THR A 127 -1.21 -16.54 -2.81
N GLU A 128 -2.08 -15.75 -3.43
CA GLU A 128 -1.75 -14.43 -3.96
C GLU A 128 -1.20 -13.50 -2.87
N LEU A 129 -1.91 -13.40 -1.74
CA LEU A 129 -1.49 -12.61 -0.60
C LEU A 129 -0.14 -13.08 -0.06
N TYR A 130 0.05 -14.39 0.05
CA TYR A 130 1.29 -14.99 0.53
C TYR A 130 2.48 -14.65 -0.38
N VAL A 131 2.38 -14.98 -1.66
CA VAL A 131 3.46 -14.90 -2.65
C VAL A 131 3.74 -13.47 -3.09
N LEU A 132 2.71 -12.64 -3.32
CA LEU A 132 2.88 -11.30 -3.91
C LEU A 132 2.91 -10.17 -2.89
N HIS A 133 2.40 -10.39 -1.67
CA HIS A 133 2.28 -9.32 -0.68
C HIS A 133 3.06 -9.58 0.60
N ILE A 134 3.11 -10.81 1.10
CA ILE A 134 3.78 -11.14 2.37
C ILE A 134 5.26 -11.39 2.15
N LEU A 135 5.63 -12.37 1.32
CA LEU A 135 7.03 -12.75 1.12
C LEU A 135 7.91 -11.63 0.55
N PRO A 136 7.48 -10.83 -0.44
CA PRO A 136 8.29 -9.72 -0.96
C PRO A 136 8.58 -8.65 0.10
N ARG A 137 7.68 -8.46 1.08
CA ARG A 137 7.86 -7.51 2.19
C ARG A 137 8.85 -8.01 3.23
N LEU A 138 9.10 -9.31 3.26
CA LEU A 138 10.13 -9.97 4.06
C LEU A 138 11.43 -10.20 3.28
N SER A 139 11.49 -9.76 2.01
CA SER A 139 12.61 -10.01 1.10
C SER A 139 12.87 -11.49 0.80
N ASP A 140 11.86 -12.36 1.00
CA ASP A 140 11.93 -13.81 0.76
C ASP A 140 11.46 -14.16 -0.67
N PHE A 141 12.11 -13.60 -1.71
CA PHE A 141 11.67 -13.79 -3.10
C PHE A 141 11.91 -15.21 -3.62
N GLU A 142 13.02 -15.84 -3.20
CA GLU A 142 13.38 -17.20 -3.56
C GLU A 142 12.32 -18.18 -3.03
N LEU A 143 11.91 -18.02 -1.77
CA LEU A 143 10.86 -18.84 -1.17
C LEU A 143 9.52 -18.68 -1.91
N ALA A 144 9.20 -17.46 -2.37
CA ALA A 144 7.99 -17.21 -3.14
C ALA A 144 8.03 -17.93 -4.50
N SER A 145 9.18 -17.93 -5.18
CA SER A 145 9.40 -18.64 -6.45
C SER A 145 9.35 -20.16 -6.27
N GLU A 146 10.06 -20.69 -5.26
CA GLU A 146 10.04 -22.12 -4.92
C GLU A 146 8.63 -22.60 -4.58
N PHE A 147 7.89 -21.82 -3.78
CA PHE A 147 6.50 -22.14 -3.45
C PHE A 147 5.65 -22.26 -4.72
N LEU A 148 5.71 -21.30 -5.65
CA LEU A 148 4.96 -21.37 -6.91
C LEU A 148 5.37 -22.58 -7.77
N HIS A 149 6.68 -22.89 -7.81
CA HIS A 149 7.21 -24.01 -8.56
C HIS A 149 6.61 -25.34 -8.10
N TYR A 150 6.65 -25.59 -6.78
CA TYR A 150 6.19 -26.86 -6.18
C TYR A 150 4.69 -26.94 -5.85
N ASN A 151 3.92 -25.85 -6.02
CA ASN A 151 2.50 -25.86 -5.64
C ASN A 151 1.59 -26.56 -6.68
N ASP A 152 1.43 -27.87 -6.64
CA ASP A 152 0.63 -28.59 -7.67
C ASP A 152 -0.88 -28.32 -7.62
N ILE A 153 -1.36 -27.62 -6.60
CA ILE A 153 -2.78 -27.31 -6.39
C ILE A 153 -3.21 -26.14 -7.29
N LEU A 154 -2.33 -25.15 -7.50
CA LEU A 154 -2.63 -24.00 -8.34
C LEU A 154 -2.67 -24.36 -9.83
N GLN A 155 -3.68 -23.83 -10.53
CA GLN A 155 -3.79 -23.94 -11.98
C GLN A 155 -2.56 -23.33 -12.68
N PRO A 156 -1.97 -23.99 -13.71
CA PRO A 156 -0.76 -23.49 -14.38
C PRO A 156 -0.89 -22.07 -14.93
N ALA A 157 -2.07 -21.70 -15.42
CA ALA A 157 -2.34 -20.35 -15.91
C ALA A 157 -2.23 -19.30 -14.79
N ARG A 158 -2.70 -19.60 -13.58
CA ARG A 158 -2.58 -18.72 -12.40
C ARG A 158 -1.14 -18.63 -11.91
N LYS A 159 -0.42 -19.76 -11.85
CA LYS A 159 1.02 -19.76 -11.54
C LYS A 159 1.80 -18.83 -12.45
N ALA A 160 1.57 -18.90 -13.77
CA ALA A 160 2.26 -18.04 -14.73
C ALA A 160 1.96 -16.54 -14.54
N ILE A 161 0.74 -16.20 -14.11
CA ILE A 161 0.38 -14.82 -13.75
C ILE A 161 1.14 -14.39 -12.50
N TYR A 162 1.13 -15.21 -11.44
CA TYR A 162 1.82 -14.89 -10.19
C TYR A 162 3.34 -14.82 -10.36
N ASP A 163 3.94 -15.71 -11.14
CA ASP A 163 5.37 -15.68 -11.45
C ASP A 163 5.78 -14.38 -12.17
N ARG A 164 5.02 -13.97 -13.19
CA ARG A 164 5.25 -12.68 -13.86
C ARG A 164 5.09 -11.50 -12.91
N SER A 165 4.04 -11.51 -12.08
CA SER A 165 3.81 -10.45 -11.10
C SER A 165 4.91 -10.41 -10.03
N LEU A 166 5.41 -11.56 -9.58
CA LEU A 166 6.50 -11.65 -8.61
C LEU A 166 7.79 -11.05 -9.17
N ASN A 167 8.16 -11.41 -10.41
CA ASN A 167 9.30 -10.83 -11.10
C ASN A 167 9.19 -9.31 -11.25
N LEU A 168 7.99 -8.80 -11.56
CA LEU A 168 7.75 -7.35 -11.62
C LEU A 168 7.93 -6.69 -10.25
N VAL A 169 7.41 -7.29 -9.18
CA VAL A 169 7.60 -6.77 -7.82
C VAL A 169 9.08 -6.80 -7.44
N GLN A 170 9.80 -7.89 -7.68
CA GLN A 170 11.21 -8.01 -7.38
C GLN A 170 12.05 -6.93 -8.07
N THR A 171 11.86 -6.74 -9.38
CA THR A 171 12.57 -5.70 -10.13
C THR A 171 12.30 -4.29 -9.61
N GLN A 172 11.08 -4.02 -9.11
CA GLN A 172 10.76 -2.74 -8.46
C GLN A 172 11.52 -2.56 -7.14
N TYR A 173 11.61 -3.60 -6.30
CA TYR A 173 12.37 -3.53 -5.05
C TYR A 173 13.86 -3.34 -5.30
N GLU A 174 14.43 -4.05 -6.28
CA GLU A 174 15.83 -3.86 -6.67
C GLU A 174 16.11 -2.46 -7.20
N ALA A 175 15.19 -1.90 -8.00
CA ALA A 175 15.31 -0.53 -8.50
C ALA A 175 15.26 0.50 -7.36
N LEU A 176 14.35 0.33 -6.40
CA LEU A 176 14.27 1.19 -5.22
C LEU A 176 15.53 1.09 -4.36
N ALA A 177 16.04 -0.12 -4.10
CA ALA A 177 17.27 -0.33 -3.36
C ALA A 177 18.49 0.33 -4.04
N LYS A 178 18.57 0.29 -5.38
CA LYS A 178 19.62 0.98 -6.15
C LYS A 178 19.52 2.51 -6.01
N VAL A 179 18.31 3.07 -6.04
CA VAL A 179 18.09 4.51 -5.85
C VAL A 179 18.48 4.94 -4.45
N GLU A 180 18.11 4.19 -3.42
CA GLU A 180 18.48 4.48 -2.03
C GLU A 180 19.99 4.37 -1.80
N ALA A 181 20.65 3.35 -2.35
CA ALA A 181 22.10 3.20 -2.30
C ALA A 181 22.83 4.35 -3.00
N ALA A 182 22.36 4.77 -4.18
CA ALA A 182 22.91 5.92 -4.90
C ALA A 182 22.72 7.22 -4.10
N ALA A 183 21.54 7.42 -3.49
CA ALA A 183 21.28 8.58 -2.65
C ALA A 183 22.16 8.60 -1.39
N ALA A 184 22.39 7.45 -0.76
CA ALA A 184 23.29 7.33 0.38
C ALA A 184 24.76 7.62 -0.01
N ALA A 185 25.23 7.07 -1.13
CA ALA A 185 26.57 7.34 -1.65
C ALA A 185 26.78 8.82 -2.01
N ALA A 186 25.76 9.49 -2.56
CA ALA A 186 25.82 10.91 -2.88
C ALA A 186 25.94 11.78 -1.61
N ARG A 187 25.18 11.46 -0.56
CA ARG A 187 25.25 12.15 0.74
C ARG A 187 26.63 12.00 1.39
N GLU A 188 27.20 10.81 1.33
CA GLU A 188 28.55 10.58 1.87
C GLU A 188 29.62 11.31 1.06
N GLY A 189 29.53 11.29 -0.27
CA GLY A 189 30.42 12.07 -1.15
C GLY A 189 30.37 13.57 -0.85
N GLU A 190 29.18 14.11 -0.58
CA GLU A 190 29.01 15.51 -0.17
C GLU A 190 29.64 15.79 1.21
N ARG A 191 29.47 14.88 2.17
CA ARG A 191 30.09 15.00 3.50
C ARG A 191 31.61 15.01 3.41
N VAL A 192 32.21 14.09 2.68
CA VAL A 192 33.66 14.02 2.45
C VAL A 192 34.16 15.31 1.79
N ARG A 193 33.43 15.83 0.79
CA ARG A 193 33.79 17.09 0.13
C ARG A 193 33.74 18.27 1.10
N ARG A 194 32.73 18.37 1.96
CA ARG A 194 32.62 19.43 2.97
C ARG A 194 33.74 19.33 4.01
N GLU A 195 34.08 18.13 4.48
CA GLU A 195 35.18 17.92 5.43
C GLU A 195 36.54 18.26 4.80
N ALA A 196 36.77 17.89 3.54
CA ALA A 196 37.97 18.27 2.80
C ALA A 196 38.07 19.80 2.65
N SER A 197 36.98 20.48 2.30
CA SER A 197 36.93 21.95 2.26
C SER A 197 37.24 22.57 3.62
N ARG A 198 36.70 22.03 4.72
CA ARG A 198 36.97 22.54 6.08
C ARG A 198 38.45 22.40 6.46
N ARG A 199 39.09 21.28 6.13
CA ARG A 199 40.53 21.07 6.38
C ARG A 199 41.40 22.05 5.59
N LEU A 200 41.05 22.34 4.35
CA LEU A 200 41.77 23.33 3.54
C LEU A 200 41.63 24.75 4.12
N GLU A 201 40.45 25.11 4.63
CA GLU A 201 40.24 26.40 5.30
C GLU A 201 40.98 26.50 6.65
N GLU A 202 40.98 25.44 7.45
CA GLU A 202 41.72 25.36 8.72
C GLU A 202 43.23 25.53 8.47
N GLY A 203 43.80 24.79 7.49
CA GLY A 203 45.21 24.94 7.11
C GLY A 203 45.56 26.35 6.58
N ALA A 204 44.65 27.00 5.86
CA ALA A 204 44.85 28.37 5.39
C ALA A 204 44.86 29.41 6.53
N LYS A 205 44.08 29.18 7.61
CA LYS A 205 44.07 30.05 8.80
C LYS A 205 45.35 29.91 9.61
N GLU A 206 45.86 28.69 9.81
CA GLU A 206 47.13 28.44 10.50
C GLU A 206 48.33 29.08 9.78
N GLY A 207 48.37 28.99 8.44
CA GLY A 207 49.41 29.63 7.64
C GLY A 207 49.45 31.17 7.79
N ARG A 208 48.31 31.82 8.04
CA ARG A 208 48.26 33.27 8.30
C ARG A 208 48.71 33.65 9.72
N LEU A 209 48.47 32.79 10.72
CA LEU A 209 48.87 33.04 12.09
C LEU A 209 50.39 32.95 12.26
N SER A 210 51.02 31.97 11.59
CA SER A 210 52.48 31.76 11.63
C SER A 210 53.27 32.89 10.92
N LYS A 211 52.65 33.61 9.98
CA LYS A 211 53.28 34.74 9.28
C LYS A 211 53.21 36.07 10.05
N ARG A 212 52.43 36.14 11.14
CA ARG A 212 52.21 37.39 11.90
C ARG A 212 53.08 37.51 13.16
N THR A 213 53.76 36.45 13.58
CA THR A 213 54.67 36.43 14.75
C THR A 213 56.12 36.82 14.43
N SER A 214 56.46 37.16 13.18
CA SER A 214 57.83 37.55 12.77
C SER A 214 58.04 39.05 12.50
N THR A 215 57.11 39.93 12.90
CA THR A 215 57.32 41.39 12.76
C THR A 215 56.81 42.13 13.99
N ALA A 216 57.68 42.28 14.98
CA ALA A 216 57.53 43.23 16.07
C ALA A 216 58.32 44.51 15.72
N PRO A 217 57.68 45.69 15.67
CA PRO A 217 58.32 46.95 15.98
C PRO A 217 57.91 47.43 17.39
N ALA A 218 58.91 47.88 18.13
CA ALA A 218 58.77 48.57 19.41
C ALA A 218 58.23 50.01 19.24
N SER A 219 57.52 50.50 20.27
CA SER A 219 57.38 51.89 20.79
C SER A 219 55.91 52.11 21.24
N ALA A 220 55.58 52.10 22.54
CA ALA A 220 55.54 53.26 23.47
C ALA A 220 54.60 54.40 22.99
N ALA A 221 53.66 55.01 23.74
CA ALA A 221 53.25 54.95 25.13
C ALA A 221 51.88 55.67 25.31
N SER A 222 51.22 55.41 26.45
CA SER A 222 50.43 56.34 27.29
C SER A 222 49.15 57.03 26.76
N GLN A 223 47.99 56.71 27.36
CA GLN A 223 47.28 57.58 28.33
C GLN A 223 45.97 56.94 28.86
N SER A 224 45.81 56.97 30.19
CA SER A 224 44.57 56.80 31.00
C SER A 224 44.08 58.22 31.42
N PRO A 225 42.95 58.51 32.15
CA PRO A 225 41.98 57.66 32.89
C PRO A 225 40.49 58.13 32.92
N ALA A 226 39.65 57.44 33.74
CA ALA A 226 38.36 57.85 34.37
C ALA A 226 37.10 57.93 33.47
N GLU A 227 35.84 57.67 33.87
CA GLU A 227 35.15 57.76 35.17
C GLU A 227 33.80 56.97 35.15
N LYS A 228 33.29 56.58 36.33
CA LYS A 228 31.99 55.90 36.66
C LYS A 228 30.79 56.87 36.48
N PRO A 229 29.46 56.48 36.52
CA PRO A 229 28.82 55.71 37.63
C PRO A 229 27.57 54.83 37.31
N GLN A 230 27.17 54.01 38.31
CA GLN A 230 25.82 53.61 38.84
C GLN A 230 24.59 53.51 37.89
N ALA A 231 23.55 52.66 38.04
CA ALA A 231 22.93 51.87 39.13
C ALA A 231 21.87 50.94 38.46
N ASP A 232 21.80 49.62 38.75
CA ASP A 232 20.93 48.93 39.75
C ASP A 232 19.62 48.35 39.09
N PRO A 233 18.74 47.59 39.76
CA PRO A 233 18.69 46.12 39.71
C PRO A 233 17.30 45.52 39.35
N SER A 234 17.22 44.23 39.00
CA SER A 234 16.08 43.29 39.28
C SER A 234 16.44 41.90 38.72
N LYS A 235 16.79 40.89 39.52
CA LYS A 235 15.99 40.13 40.49
C LYS A 235 14.84 39.34 39.85
N SER A 236 15.11 38.09 39.48
CA SER A 236 14.38 36.91 40.00
C SER A 236 14.91 35.60 39.39
N GLU A 237 15.69 34.89 40.19
CA GLU A 237 15.69 33.42 40.29
C GLU A 237 14.30 32.98 40.83
N PRO A 238 13.84 31.74 40.57
CA PRO A 238 14.39 30.62 41.32
C PRO A 238 14.69 29.37 40.49
N ARG A 239 15.83 28.77 40.86
CA ARG A 239 16.05 27.34 41.08
C ARG A 239 14.83 26.46 40.84
N ASP A 240 15.02 25.49 39.95
CA ASP A 240 14.81 24.12 40.38
C ASP A 240 15.98 23.23 39.95
N ALA A 241 16.50 22.52 40.94
CA ALA A 241 17.64 21.61 40.82
C ALA A 241 17.11 20.24 40.39
N GLY A 242 17.27 19.92 39.11
CA GLY A 242 16.98 18.60 38.55
C GLY A 242 18.19 18.05 37.81
N LYS A 243 19.08 17.43 38.58
CA LYS A 243 20.38 16.90 38.20
C LYS A 243 20.23 15.56 37.48
N SER A 244 20.48 15.50 36.17
CA SER A 244 21.04 14.30 35.53
C SER A 244 21.67 14.65 34.18
N SER A 245 22.99 14.49 34.15
CA SER A 245 23.91 14.63 33.03
C SER A 245 23.87 13.39 32.11
N PRO A 246 24.64 13.33 31.00
CA PRO A 246 24.09 13.06 29.68
C PRO A 246 24.56 11.72 29.11
N ALA A 247 23.70 11.05 28.35
CA ALA A 247 24.13 10.00 27.44
C ALA A 247 23.70 10.39 26.03
N SER A 248 24.69 10.87 25.29
CA SER A 248 24.82 10.87 23.85
C SER A 248 24.01 9.76 23.18
N GLY A 249 23.07 10.17 22.34
CA GLY A 249 22.25 9.27 21.55
C GLY A 249 21.41 10.08 20.59
N LEU A 250 22.07 10.93 19.78
CA LEU A 250 21.41 11.63 18.66
C LEU A 250 21.14 10.60 17.56
N SER A 251 20.16 9.74 17.81
CA SER A 251 19.47 8.96 16.81
C SER A 251 18.70 9.95 15.95
N VAL A 252 19.30 10.36 14.84
CA VAL A 252 18.55 10.80 13.67
C VAL A 252 17.77 9.57 13.21
N ARG A 253 16.63 9.33 13.84
CA ARG A 253 15.63 8.40 13.38
C ARG A 253 14.95 9.10 12.21
N THR A 254 15.57 9.02 11.03
CA THR A 254 14.84 9.14 9.78
C THR A 254 13.88 7.96 9.74
N GLU A 255 12.74 8.09 10.39
CA GLU A 255 11.53 7.44 9.90
C GLU A 255 11.24 8.11 8.57
N GLY A 256 11.91 7.59 7.53
CA GLY A 256 11.37 7.63 6.19
C GLY A 256 10.08 6.83 6.29
N GLU A 257 9.00 7.52 6.66
CA GLU A 257 7.64 7.08 6.44
C GLU A 257 7.50 7.00 4.92
N PHE A 258 8.01 5.90 4.38
CA PHE A 258 8.05 5.62 2.97
C PHE A 258 6.61 5.27 2.62
N VAL A 259 5.87 6.29 2.20
CA VAL A 259 4.61 6.18 1.49
C VAL A 259 4.94 5.52 0.14
N ILE A 260 5.23 4.21 0.18
CA ILE A 260 5.05 3.37 -0.99
C ILE A 260 3.58 3.50 -1.30
N MET A 261 3.27 4.17 -2.41
CA MET A 261 1.94 4.21 -2.98
C MET A 261 1.32 2.82 -2.84
N GLY A 262 0.37 2.73 -1.91
CA GLY A 262 -0.07 1.46 -1.36
C GLY A 262 -0.73 0.61 -2.43
N PHE A 263 -0.05 -0.46 -2.83
CA PHE A 263 -0.65 -1.59 -3.55
C PHE A 263 -1.59 -2.44 -2.65
N GLY A 264 -1.72 -2.11 -1.36
CA GLY A 264 -2.64 -2.78 -0.41
C GLY A 264 -4.09 -2.29 -0.45
N GLY A 265 -4.59 -1.87 -1.62
CA GLY A 265 -5.89 -1.18 -1.75
C GLY A 265 -6.75 -1.56 -2.96
N THR A 266 -6.44 -2.62 -3.70
CA THR A 266 -7.16 -2.94 -4.95
C THR A 266 -8.55 -3.54 -4.74
N SER A 267 -8.91 -4.05 -3.56
CA SER A 267 -10.26 -4.65 -3.39
C SER A 267 -11.36 -3.66 -2.96
N LEU A 268 -11.05 -2.53 -2.30
CA LEU A 268 -12.07 -1.53 -1.90
C LEU A 268 -11.83 -0.09 -2.36
N ARG A 269 -10.65 0.27 -2.92
CA ARG A 269 -10.44 1.59 -3.56
C ARG A 269 -10.73 1.60 -5.06
N PHE A 270 -10.98 0.44 -5.68
CA PHE A 270 -11.49 0.42 -7.05
C PHE A 270 -12.83 1.15 -7.13
N HIS A 271 -13.71 1.11 -6.12
CA HIS A 271 -15.00 1.79 -6.24
C HIS A 271 -14.93 3.34 -6.30
N LYS A 272 -13.99 4.01 -5.63
CA LYS A 272 -13.91 5.48 -5.66
C LYS A 272 -13.20 6.04 -6.90
N HIS A 273 -12.19 5.36 -7.43
CA HIS A 273 -11.59 5.74 -8.71
C HIS A 273 -12.40 5.24 -9.91
N PHE A 274 -13.15 4.13 -9.78
CA PHE A 274 -14.12 3.68 -10.78
C PHE A 274 -15.31 4.64 -10.86
N LEU A 275 -15.84 5.14 -9.74
CA LEU A 275 -16.89 6.18 -9.76
C LEU A 275 -16.44 7.51 -10.39
N MET A 276 -15.16 7.86 -10.31
CA MET A 276 -14.62 9.07 -10.98
C MET A 276 -14.14 8.83 -12.42
N SER A 277 -13.89 7.59 -12.84
CA SER A 277 -13.55 7.27 -14.24
C SER A 277 -14.77 6.87 -15.08
N ILE A 278 -15.92 6.56 -14.47
CA ILE A 278 -17.20 6.32 -15.17
C ILE A 278 -17.54 7.47 -16.14
N PRO A 279 -17.44 8.77 -15.79
CA PRO A 279 -17.68 9.84 -16.74
C PRO A 279 -16.72 9.79 -17.94
N ALA A 280 -15.43 9.55 -17.72
CA ALA A 280 -14.43 9.48 -18.78
C ALA A 280 -14.66 8.29 -19.73
N ILE A 281 -15.03 7.13 -19.17
CA ILE A 281 -15.37 5.93 -19.95
C ILE A 281 -16.68 6.17 -20.73
N LEU A 282 -17.69 6.78 -20.13
CA LEU A 282 -18.93 7.14 -20.82
C LEU A 282 -18.68 8.15 -21.95
N PHE A 283 -17.79 9.13 -21.75
CA PHE A 283 -17.36 10.07 -22.80
C PHE A 283 -16.62 9.35 -23.94
N ALA A 284 -15.73 8.40 -23.62
CA ALA A 284 -15.03 7.61 -24.64
C ALA A 284 -16.00 6.72 -25.44
N VAL A 285 -16.93 6.05 -24.76
CA VAL A 285 -17.96 5.22 -25.41
C VAL A 285 -18.90 6.08 -26.25
N TRP A 286 -19.31 7.26 -25.78
CA TRP A 286 -20.12 8.20 -26.54
C TRP A 286 -19.36 8.75 -27.76
N GLY A 287 -18.07 9.05 -27.62
CA GLY A 287 -17.17 9.40 -28.73
C GLY A 287 -17.07 8.30 -29.78
N LEU A 288 -16.95 7.04 -29.36
CA LEU A 288 -16.93 5.89 -30.26
C LEU A 288 -18.27 5.73 -31.00
N LEU A 289 -19.40 5.83 -30.30
CA LEU A 289 -20.74 5.73 -30.90
C LEU A 289 -21.02 6.85 -31.90
N THR A 290 -20.58 8.08 -31.61
CA THR A 290 -20.71 9.21 -32.54
C THR A 290 -19.81 9.03 -33.76
N ALA A 291 -18.59 8.51 -33.60
CA ALA A 291 -17.70 8.15 -34.71
C ALA A 291 -18.32 7.06 -35.61
N VAL A 292 -18.88 6.00 -35.03
CA VAL A 292 -19.57 4.92 -35.77
C VAL A 292 -20.80 5.45 -36.52
N ARG A 293 -21.58 6.35 -35.90
CA ARG A 293 -22.72 7.00 -36.57
C ARG A 293 -22.27 7.85 -37.76
N ARG A 294 -21.21 8.64 -37.61
CA ARG A 294 -20.62 9.43 -38.72
C ARG A 294 -20.10 8.52 -39.83
N TYR A 295 -19.46 7.41 -39.48
CA TYR A 295 -18.97 6.44 -40.45
C TYR A 295 -20.11 5.79 -41.24
N ARG A 296 -21.21 5.38 -40.58
CA ARG A 296 -22.42 4.88 -41.25
C ARG A 296 -23.04 5.90 -42.19
N ALA A 297 -23.13 7.16 -41.80
CA ALA A 297 -23.66 8.22 -42.67
C ALA A 297 -22.83 8.37 -43.95
N ARG A 298 -21.49 8.30 -43.85
CA ARG A 298 -20.60 8.33 -45.01
C ARG A 298 -20.76 7.10 -45.91
N ILE A 299 -20.96 5.91 -45.34
CA ILE A 299 -21.23 4.70 -46.14
C ILE A 299 -22.52 4.88 -46.93
N VAL A 300 -23.60 5.36 -46.31
CA VAL A 300 -24.88 5.57 -47.00
C VAL A 300 -24.74 6.60 -48.13
N GLU A 301 -24.02 7.70 -47.88
CA GLU A 301 -23.76 8.70 -48.92
C GLU A 301 -22.94 8.12 -50.08
N PHE A 302 -21.92 7.31 -49.77
CA PHE A 302 -21.11 6.63 -50.78
C PHE A 302 -21.97 5.66 -51.61
N THR A 303 -22.79 4.83 -50.96
CA THR A 303 -23.71 3.91 -51.65
C THR A 303 -24.68 4.67 -52.55
N ASN A 304 -25.27 5.77 -52.07
CA ASN A 304 -26.17 6.61 -52.87
C ASN A 304 -25.48 7.26 -54.08
N ARG A 305 -24.21 7.67 -53.94
CA ARG A 305 -23.42 8.18 -55.08
C ARG A 305 -23.15 7.10 -56.12
N VAL A 306 -22.79 5.89 -55.67
CA VAL A 306 -22.51 4.76 -56.56
C VAL A 306 -23.77 4.32 -57.29
N THR A 307 -24.89 4.12 -56.59
CA THR A 307 -26.16 3.74 -57.21
C THR A 307 -26.68 4.83 -58.16
N GLY A 308 -26.56 6.11 -57.78
CA GLY A 308 -26.90 7.23 -58.67
C GLY A 308 -26.01 7.32 -59.92
N SER A 309 -24.72 6.99 -59.80
CA SER A 309 -23.81 6.91 -60.95
C SER A 309 -24.18 5.76 -61.89
N MET A 310 -24.48 4.58 -61.35
CA MET A 310 -24.90 3.42 -62.15
C MET A 310 -26.24 3.68 -62.85
N ALA A 311 -27.20 4.32 -62.17
CA ALA A 311 -28.48 4.69 -62.77
C ALA A 311 -28.30 5.67 -63.95
N ARG A 312 -27.39 6.65 -63.83
CA ARG A 312 -27.06 7.58 -64.93
C ARG A 312 -26.37 6.88 -66.10
N MET A 313 -25.46 5.94 -65.84
CA MET A 313 -24.83 5.15 -66.89
C MET A 313 -25.85 4.27 -67.62
N ALA A 314 -26.77 3.65 -66.87
CA ALA A 314 -27.87 2.86 -67.45
C ALA A 314 -28.82 3.73 -68.30
N SER A 315 -29.16 4.94 -67.86
CA SER A 315 -30.01 5.84 -68.65
C SER A 315 -29.33 6.34 -69.94
N VAL A 316 -28.01 6.54 -69.93
CA VAL A 316 -27.24 6.91 -71.14
C VAL A 316 -27.16 5.73 -72.11
N ALA A 317 -26.96 4.51 -71.62
CA ALA A 317 -26.94 3.30 -72.45
C ALA A 317 -28.30 2.97 -73.07
N MET A 318 -29.40 3.36 -72.41
CA MET A 318 -30.77 3.13 -72.88
C MET A 318 -31.36 4.29 -73.68
N SER A 319 -30.60 5.35 -73.97
CA SER A 319 -31.06 6.39 -74.89
C SER A 319 -31.04 5.80 -76.30
N PRO A 320 -32.20 5.53 -76.93
CA PRO A 320 -32.23 5.00 -78.29
C PRO A 320 -31.57 6.03 -79.20
N GLN A 321 -30.50 5.62 -79.89
CA GLN A 321 -29.99 6.41 -81.01
C GLN A 321 -31.13 6.57 -82.00
N SER A 322 -31.67 7.78 -82.09
CA SER A 322 -32.64 8.17 -83.10
C SER A 322 -31.96 8.05 -84.46
N PHE A 323 -32.24 6.95 -85.14
CA PHE A 323 -32.11 6.82 -86.59
C PHE A 323 -33.32 7.47 -87.26
#